data_AF-A0A415JJY8-F1
#
_entry.id   AF-A0A415JJY8-F1
#
_cell.length_a   1.000
_cell.length_b   1.000
_cell.length_c   1.000
_cell.angle_alpha   90.00
_cell.angle_beta   90.00
_cell.angle_gamma   90.00
#
_symmetry.space_group_name_H-M   'P 1'
#
loop_
_entity.id
_entity.type
_entity.pdbx_description
1 polymer ?
#
loop_
_entity_poly.entity_id
_entity_poly.type
_entity_poly.pdbx_seq_one_letter_code
_entity_poly.pdbx_strand_id
1 'polypeptide(L)'
;MHSNVREMKTVARTLRKEREGILNWWKRGSTNSFLEGLNPVVQSVRSAARGFRSIAYFRTIIFLRLGRLDFTAQKKLTCATH
;
A
#
# COMPACT_ATOMS: atom_id res chain seq x y z
N MET A 1 -3.71 32.48 -18.61
CA MET A 1 -4.17 31.08 -18.69
C MET A 1 -5.68 31.03 -18.53
N HIS A 2 -6.42 31.09 -19.64
CA HIS A 2 -7.88 30.96 -19.65
C HIS A 2 -8.26 29.63 -20.31
N SER A 3 -8.01 28.51 -19.64
CA SER A 3 -8.59 27.23 -20.05
C SER A 3 -10.06 27.22 -19.62
N ASN A 4 -10.99 27.03 -20.55
CA ASN A 4 -12.43 27.02 -20.27
C ASN A 4 -12.93 25.69 -19.65
N VAL A 5 -12.00 24.77 -19.40
CA VAL A 5 -12.22 23.45 -18.80
C VAL A 5 -12.08 23.58 -17.27
N ARG A 6 -13.17 23.38 -16.53
CA ARG A 6 -13.23 23.55 -15.06
C ARG A 6 -12.24 22.64 -14.35
N GLU A 7 -12.07 21.44 -14.87
CA GLU A 7 -11.17 20.40 -14.39
C GLU A 7 -9.71 20.91 -14.41
N MET A 8 -9.32 21.60 -15.49
CA MET A 8 -7.98 22.14 -15.63
C MET A 8 -7.70 23.30 -14.67
N LYS A 9 -8.73 24.11 -14.38
CA LYS A 9 -8.64 25.17 -13.34
C LYS A 9 -8.46 24.57 -11.95
N THR A 10 -9.13 23.47 -11.64
CA THR A 10 -8.97 22.75 -10.37
C THR A 10 -7.57 22.16 -10.24
N VAL A 11 -7.08 21.48 -11.27
CA VAL A 11 -5.72 20.94 -11.29
C VAL A 11 -4.68 22.06 -11.11
N ALA A 12 -4.83 23.19 -11.81
CA ALA A 12 -3.94 24.33 -11.67
C ALA A 12 -3.96 24.93 -10.25
N ARG A 13 -5.13 24.97 -9.59
CA ARG A 13 -5.24 25.41 -8.19
C ARG A 13 -4.55 24.45 -7.23
N THR A 14 -4.76 23.14 -7.40
CA THR A 14 -4.10 22.11 -6.58
C THR A 14 -2.58 22.15 -6.75
N LEU A 15 -2.10 22.28 -7.99
CA LEU A 15 -0.68 22.40 -8.30
C LEU A 15 -0.05 23.64 -7.66
N ARG A 16 -0.77 24.77 -7.66
CA ARG A 16 -0.30 26.01 -7.02
C ARG A 16 -0.28 25.91 -5.49
N LYS A 17 -1.22 25.18 -4.89
CA LYS A 17 -1.30 24.95 -3.45
C LYS A 17 -0.19 24.01 -2.95
N GLU A 18 0.08 22.93 -3.70
CA GLU A 18 1.03 21.87 -3.31
C GLU A 18 2.43 22.04 -3.92
N ARG A 19 2.72 23.22 -4.48
CA ARG A 19 3.99 23.57 -5.14
C ARG A 19 5.22 23.21 -4.29
N GLU A 20 5.17 23.45 -2.99
CA GLU A 20 6.29 23.18 -2.09
C GLU A 20 6.52 21.67 -1.95
N GLY A 21 5.46 20.88 -1.84
CA GLY A 21 5.53 19.42 -1.81
C GLY A 21 6.15 18.83 -3.08
N ILE A 22 5.83 19.40 -4.24
CA ILE A 22 6.36 18.99 -5.54
C ILE A 22 7.87 19.30 -5.66
N LEU A 23 8.30 20.50 -5.25
CA LEU A 23 9.71 20.86 -5.24
C LEU A 23 10.52 19.98 -4.28
N ASN A 24 9.94 19.66 -3.12
CA ASN A 24 10.53 18.78 -2.13
C ASN A 24 10.63 17.32 -2.61
N TRP A 25 9.70 16.89 -3.47
CA TRP A 25 9.70 15.57 -4.10
C TRP A 25 10.82 15.45 -5.15
N TRP A 26 11.02 16.49 -5.97
CA TRP A 26 12.10 16.57 -6.96
C TRP A 26 13.49 16.56 -6.32
N LYS A 27 13.68 17.30 -5.22
CA LYS A 27 14.95 17.32 -4.48
C LYS A 27 15.30 15.97 -3.82
N ARG A 28 14.29 15.17 -3.47
CA ARG A 28 14.47 13.86 -2.82
C ARG A 28 14.50 12.69 -3.79
N GLY A 29 14.17 12.90 -5.08
CA GLY A 29 14.07 11.81 -6.05
C GLY A 29 13.13 10.70 -5.58
N SER A 30 12.04 11.06 -4.91
CA SER A 30 11.14 10.07 -4.29
C SER A 30 10.37 9.29 -5.37
N THR A 31 10.94 8.19 -5.83
CA THR A 31 10.30 7.32 -6.82
C THR A 31 9.02 6.71 -6.24
N ASN A 32 7.86 7.09 -6.78
CA ASN A 32 6.57 6.46 -6.43
C ASN A 32 6.53 4.99 -6.87
N SER A 33 7.46 4.54 -7.70
CA SER A 33 7.53 3.18 -8.26
C SER A 33 7.46 2.08 -7.20
N PHE A 34 8.08 2.24 -6.03
CA PHE A 34 7.99 1.25 -4.95
C PHE A 34 6.58 1.20 -4.33
N LEU A 35 5.98 2.36 -4.06
CA LEU A 35 4.63 2.47 -3.51
C LEU A 35 3.57 2.00 -4.52
N GLU A 36 3.76 2.28 -5.81
CA GLU A 36 2.91 1.76 -6.88
C GLU A 36 3.06 0.26 -7.06
N GLY A 37 4.27 -0.31 -6.89
CA GLY A 37 4.48 -1.75 -6.88
C GLY A 37 3.79 -2.44 -5.69
N LEU A 38 3.72 -1.77 -4.53
CA LEU A 38 3.04 -2.29 -3.34
C LEU A 38 1.51 -2.15 -3.40
N ASN A 39 0.97 -1.16 -4.12
CA ASN A 39 -0.46 -0.88 -4.14
C ASN A 39 -1.33 -2.07 -4.64
N PRO A 40 -1.01 -2.75 -5.77
CA PRO A 40 -1.70 -3.96 -6.19
C PRO A 40 -1.62 -5.11 -5.17
N VAL A 41 -0.48 -5.25 -4.47
CA VAL A 41 -0.30 -6.27 -3.44
C VAL A 41 -1.22 -6.01 -2.26
N VAL A 42 -1.29 -4.75 -1.79
CA VAL A 42 -2.20 -4.34 -0.71
C VAL A 42 -3.66 -4.48 -1.13
N GLN A 43 -4.00 -4.14 -2.38
CA GLN A 43 -5.35 -4.34 -2.91
C GLN A 43 -5.72 -5.82 -3.02
N SER A 44 -4.79 -6.68 -3.45
CA SER A 44 -4.98 -8.13 -3.48
C SER A 44 -5.27 -8.67 -2.08
N VAL A 45 -4.49 -8.26 -1.08
CA VAL A 45 -4.72 -8.63 0.32
C VAL A 45 -6.07 -8.10 0.82
N ARG A 46 -6.46 -6.88 0.45
CA ARG A 46 -7.75 -6.28 0.84
C ARG A 46 -8.92 -7.03 0.21
N SER A 47 -8.77 -7.46 -1.05
CA SER A 47 -9.77 -8.26 -1.75
C SER A 47 -9.91 -9.64 -1.13
N ALA A 48 -8.79 -10.32 -0.82
CA ALA A 48 -8.79 -11.58 -0.08
C ALA A 48 -9.38 -11.43 1.34
N ALA A 49 -9.25 -10.24 1.93
CA ALA A 49 -9.77 -9.94 3.26
C ALA A 49 -11.21 -9.40 3.27
N ARG A 50 -11.93 -9.31 2.13
CA ARG A 50 -13.30 -8.74 2.06
C ARG A 50 -14.35 -9.45 2.93
N GLY A 51 -14.05 -10.62 3.49
CA GLY A 51 -14.88 -11.32 4.48
C GLY A 51 -14.49 -11.07 5.95
N PHE A 52 -13.35 -10.43 6.22
CA PHE A 52 -12.86 -10.17 7.57
C PHE A 52 -13.16 -8.72 7.97
N ARG A 53 -14.07 -8.55 8.94
CA ARG A 53 -14.53 -7.24 9.40
C ARG A 53 -13.52 -6.50 10.32
N SER A 54 -12.37 -7.11 10.60
CA SER A 54 -11.37 -6.61 11.56
C SER A 54 -10.04 -6.22 10.90
N ILE A 55 -9.58 -4.99 11.20
CA ILE A 55 -8.26 -4.46 10.83
C ILE A 55 -7.13 -5.34 11.36
N ALA A 56 -7.31 -5.94 12.54
CA ALA A 56 -6.31 -6.85 13.11
C ALA A 56 -6.07 -8.04 12.17
N TYR A 57 -7.13 -8.58 11.58
CA TYR A 57 -7.05 -9.72 10.67
C TYR A 57 -6.39 -9.35 9.33
N PHE A 58 -6.68 -8.15 8.82
CA PHE A 58 -6.01 -7.60 7.64
C PHE A 58 -4.50 -7.48 7.86
N ARG A 59 -4.10 -6.96 9.03
CA ARG A 59 -2.69 -6.84 9.41
C ARG A 59 -2.01 -8.21 9.49
N THR A 60 -2.67 -9.20 10.09
CA THR A 60 -2.14 -10.56 10.20
C THR A 60 -1.91 -11.20 8.83
N ILE A 61 -2.85 -11.05 7.88
CA ILE A 61 -2.68 -11.59 6.52
C ILE A 61 -1.54 -10.88 5.76
N ILE A 62 -1.36 -9.57 5.94
CA ILE A 62 -0.22 -8.85 5.36
C ILE A 62 1.09 -9.41 5.89
N PHE A 63 1.22 -9.55 7.20
CA PHE A 63 2.42 -10.14 7.80
C PHE A 63 2.61 -11.60 7.41
N LEU A 64 1.53 -12.38 7.28
CA LEU A 64 1.60 -13.75 6.81
C LEU A 64 2.10 -13.85 5.37
N ARG A 65 1.62 -12.99 4.46
CA ARG A 65 2.00 -13.01 3.04
C ARG A 65 3.36 -12.36 2.76
N LEU A 66 3.71 -11.29 3.46
CA LEU A 66 4.93 -10.50 3.20
C LEU A 66 6.06 -10.81 4.18
N GLY A 67 5.74 -11.35 5.36
CA GLY A 67 6.68 -11.50 6.46
C GLY A 67 7.62 -12.70 6.37
N ARG A 68 7.61 -13.48 5.27
CA ARG A 68 8.45 -14.70 5.09
C ARG A 68 8.50 -15.55 6.37
N LEU A 69 7.33 -15.87 6.93
CA LEU A 69 7.24 -16.69 8.13
C LEU A 69 7.65 -18.13 7.81
N ASP A 70 8.75 -18.58 8.41
CA ASP A 70 9.24 -19.95 8.29
C ASP A 70 8.47 -20.87 9.25
N PHE A 71 7.53 -21.65 8.70
CA PHE A 71 6.72 -22.62 9.45
C PHE A 71 7.41 -23.98 9.70
N THR A 72 8.70 -24.08 9.39
CA THR A 72 9.49 -25.32 9.53
C THR A 72 9.61 -25.79 10.98
N ALA A 73 9.46 -24.90 11.96
CA ALA A 73 9.48 -25.26 13.39
C ALA A 73 8.22 -26.01 13.89
N GLN A 74 7.07 -25.91 13.20
CA GLN A 74 5.82 -26.52 13.66
C GLN A 74 5.69 -28.03 13.36
N LYS A 75 6.52 -28.58 12.46
CA LYS A 75 6.47 -30.01 12.12
C LYS A 75 6.96 -30.93 13.24
N LYS A 76 7.64 -30.39 14.26
CA LYS A 76 8.21 -31.19 15.36
C LYS A 76 7.18 -31.60 16.43
N LEU A 77 5.98 -31.00 16.45
CA LEU A 77 5.01 -31.20 17.53
C LEU A 77 3.91 -32.24 17.24
N THR A 78 3.68 -32.61 15.97
CA THR A 78 2.62 -33.59 15.63
C THR A 78 3.08 -35.06 15.69
N CYS A 79 4.36 -35.31 16.00
CA CYS A 79 4.89 -36.66 16.21
C CYS A 79 5.01 -37.04 17.69
N ALA A 80 4.55 -36.20 18.62
CA ALA A 80 4.66 -36.40 20.07
C ALA A 80 3.31 -36.51 20.79
N THR A 81 2.22 -36.76 20.07
CA THR A 81 0.93 -37.10 20.68
C THR A 81 0.53 -38.48 20.16
N HIS A 82 0.85 -39.48 20.98
CA HIS A 82 0.46 -40.87 20.86
C HIS A 82 -0.98 -41.07 21.35
#